data_AF-A0A563BD90-F1
#
_entry.id   AF-A0A563BD90-F1
#
_cell.length_a   1.000
_cell.length_b   1.000
_cell.length_c   1.000
_cell.angle_alpha   90.00
_cell.angle_beta   90.00
_cell.angle_gamma   90.00
#
_symmetry.space_group_name_H-M   'P 1'
#
loop_
_entity.id
_entity.type
_entity.pdbx_description
1 polymer ?
#
loop_
_entity_poly.entity_id
_entity_poly.type
_entity_poly.pdbx_seq_one_letter_code
_entity_poly.pdbx_strand_id
1 'polypeptide(L)'
;MDKMAYLQQIAGDGNNANHKTGGGNNFLSKIFNVVTLAIVGVAILLIIGASALTKEFNKVDTRDRDLMEQSYWQAEYLSKQTFQKYANEVKNSDLRNLTASLKSTLNEILGSGKKLLESEYKVKLSGSEKTGIAATEKTTNEKLNAKLEDGRLSGTLDRVFLREITLQIAYLRAYNSGVVERTKNVKVQQFAKKITENLENIYQQFHDFKSPTI
;
A
#
# COMPACT_ATOMS: atom_id res chain seq x y z
N MET A 1 -29.92 19.22 -50.86
CA MET A 1 -29.27 18.40 -49.81
C MET A 1 -30.34 18.07 -48.77
N ASP A 2 -30.93 16.89 -48.90
CA ASP A 2 -32.12 16.49 -48.15
C ASP A 2 -31.81 16.10 -46.71
N LYS A 3 -32.37 16.86 -45.76
CA LYS A 3 -32.29 16.61 -44.31
C LYS A 3 -33.11 15.39 -43.84
N MET A 4 -33.63 14.60 -44.77
CA MET A 4 -34.46 13.41 -44.53
C MET A 4 -33.65 12.11 -44.51
N ALA A 5 -32.49 12.07 -45.17
CA ALA A 5 -31.64 10.87 -45.20
C ALA A 5 -30.99 10.57 -43.84
N TYR A 6 -30.71 11.61 -43.05
CA TYR A 6 -30.07 11.48 -41.73
C TYR A 6 -31.03 10.91 -40.67
N LEU A 7 -32.34 11.05 -40.85
CA LEU A 7 -33.34 10.60 -39.89
C LEU A 7 -33.82 9.16 -40.12
N GLN A 8 -33.55 8.58 -41.30
CA GLN A 8 -33.87 7.17 -41.58
C GLN A 8 -32.76 6.20 -41.13
N GLN A 9 -31.53 6.67 -40.95
CA GLN A 9 -30.43 5.80 -40.47
C GLN A 9 -30.44 5.60 -38.94
N ILE A 10 -31.16 6.44 -38.19
CA ILE A 10 -31.30 6.31 -36.72
C ILE A 10 -32.52 5.45 -36.33
N ALA A 11 -33.44 5.19 -37.26
CA ALA A 11 -34.72 4.52 -36.98
C ALA A 11 -34.83 3.07 -37.47
N GLY A 12 -33.77 2.50 -38.06
CA GLY A 12 -33.85 1.20 -38.73
C GLY A 12 -32.61 0.35 -38.58
N ASP A 13 -32.23 -0.03 -37.36
CA ASP A 13 -31.79 -1.40 -37.13
C ASP A 13 -31.83 -1.77 -35.63
N GLY A 14 -32.95 -2.39 -35.25
CA GLY A 14 -33.05 -3.18 -34.04
C GLY A 14 -33.29 -4.63 -34.44
N ASN A 15 -32.39 -5.54 -34.09
CA ASN A 15 -32.69 -6.60 -33.12
C ASN A 15 -31.61 -7.69 -33.03
N ASN A 16 -31.58 -8.27 -31.82
CA ASN A 16 -31.06 -9.59 -31.43
C ASN A 16 -29.60 -9.72 -30.98
N ALA A 17 -29.40 -9.52 -29.68
CA ALA A 17 -28.62 -10.48 -28.88
C ALA A 17 -29.12 -10.48 -27.43
N ASN A 18 -29.98 -11.46 -27.13
CA ASN A 18 -30.29 -11.84 -25.77
C ASN A 18 -29.17 -12.77 -25.28
N HIS A 19 -28.37 -12.35 -24.29
CA HIS A 19 -27.62 -13.28 -23.46
C HIS A 19 -27.45 -12.70 -22.06
N LYS A 20 -28.22 -13.27 -21.11
CA LYS A 20 -27.84 -13.26 -19.70
C LYS A 20 -26.46 -13.90 -19.56
N THR A 21 -25.55 -13.26 -18.83
CA THR A 21 -24.71 -13.89 -17.82
C THR A 21 -24.17 -12.82 -16.88
N GLY A 22 -24.42 -13.00 -15.58
CA GLY A 22 -23.73 -12.24 -14.54
C GLY A 22 -22.24 -12.54 -14.62
N GLY A 23 -21.43 -11.49 -14.72
CA GLY A 23 -19.97 -11.57 -14.69
C GLY A 23 -19.49 -10.72 -13.53
N GLY A 24 -19.26 -11.35 -12.38
CA GLY A 24 -18.60 -10.71 -11.25
C GLY A 24 -17.30 -10.09 -11.74
N ASN A 25 -17.11 -8.81 -11.42
CA ASN A 25 -15.96 -8.04 -11.82
C ASN A 25 -14.66 -8.81 -11.55
N ASN A 26 -13.97 -9.18 -12.63
CA ASN A 26 -12.60 -9.68 -12.70
C ASN A 26 -11.60 -8.59 -12.28
N PHE A 27 -11.82 -7.99 -11.11
CA PHE A 27 -10.96 -6.97 -10.51
C PHE A 27 -9.74 -7.61 -9.86
N LEU A 28 -9.90 -8.79 -9.26
CA LEU A 28 -8.80 -9.54 -8.65
C LEU A 28 -7.72 -9.88 -9.70
N SER A 29 -8.08 -10.34 -10.89
CA SER A 29 -7.07 -10.67 -11.92
C SER A 29 -6.29 -9.47 -12.46
N LYS A 30 -6.80 -8.23 -12.29
CA LYS A 30 -6.05 -7.01 -12.62
C LYS A 30 -5.07 -6.59 -11.52
N ILE A 31 -5.39 -6.87 -10.25
CA ILE A 31 -4.49 -6.61 -9.11
C ILE A 31 -3.38 -7.67 -9.03
N PHE A 32 -3.70 -8.92 -9.40
CA PHE A 32 -2.82 -10.09 -9.31
C PHE A 32 -2.05 -10.37 -10.62
N ASN A 33 -1.54 -9.35 -11.31
CA ASN A 33 -0.65 -9.59 -12.43
C ASN A 33 0.71 -10.09 -11.89
N VAL A 34 1.00 -11.37 -12.13
CA VAL A 34 2.12 -12.16 -11.54
C VAL A 34 3.49 -11.48 -11.71
N VAL A 35 3.64 -10.62 -12.70
CA VAL A 35 4.90 -9.92 -13.02
C VAL A 35 5.23 -8.81 -12.01
N THR A 36 4.24 -8.10 -11.46
CA THR A 36 4.47 -7.02 -10.49
C THR A 36 4.76 -7.56 -9.08
N LEU A 37 4.21 -8.73 -8.76
CA LEU A 37 4.47 -9.47 -7.51
C LEU A 37 5.87 -10.11 -7.48
N ALA A 38 6.42 -10.50 -8.62
CA ALA A 38 7.71 -11.18 -8.69
C ALA A 38 8.90 -10.27 -8.31
N ILE A 39 8.86 -8.99 -8.67
CA ILE A 39 9.97 -8.05 -8.40
C ILE A 39 9.96 -7.58 -6.93
N VAL A 40 8.78 -7.37 -6.36
CA VAL A 40 8.63 -6.97 -4.94
C VAL A 40 8.84 -8.17 -4.00
N GLY A 41 8.50 -9.39 -4.45
CA GLY A 41 8.66 -10.62 -3.68
C GLY A 41 10.11 -10.96 -3.29
N VAL A 42 11.10 -10.61 -4.12
CA VAL A 42 12.53 -10.90 -3.84
C VAL A 42 13.10 -9.99 -2.74
N ALA A 43 12.70 -8.71 -2.69
CA ALA A 43 13.15 -7.79 -1.65
C ALA A 43 12.53 -8.12 -0.28
N ILE A 44 11.26 -8.56 -0.27
CA ILE A 44 10.55 -8.99 0.93
C ILE A 44 11.16 -10.29 1.49
N LEU A 45 11.61 -11.22 0.64
CA LEU A 45 12.27 -12.46 1.08
C LEU A 45 13.58 -12.21 1.84
N LEU A 46 14.34 -11.16 1.53
CA LEU A 46 15.56 -10.81 2.27
C LEU A 46 15.28 -10.14 3.63
N ILE A 47 14.17 -9.41 3.75
CA ILE A 47 13.76 -8.78 5.02
C ILE A 47 13.09 -9.81 5.95
N ILE A 48 12.30 -10.73 5.38
CA ILE A 48 11.67 -11.84 6.12
C ILE A 48 12.69 -12.95 6.46
N GLY A 49 13.75 -13.12 5.66
CA GLY A 49 14.75 -14.18 5.86
C GLY A 49 15.56 -14.06 7.16
N ALA A 50 15.74 -12.85 7.70
CA ALA A 50 16.48 -12.66 8.95
C ALA A 50 15.70 -13.12 10.21
N SER A 51 14.36 -13.10 10.19
CA SER A 51 13.53 -13.56 11.31
C SER A 51 13.24 -15.06 11.28
N ALA A 52 13.51 -15.74 10.15
CA ALA A 52 13.24 -17.17 9.96
C ALA A 52 14.35 -18.10 10.48
N LEU A 53 15.52 -17.60 10.89
CA LEU A 53 16.64 -18.44 11.33
C LEU A 53 16.57 -18.92 12.79
N THR A 54 15.48 -18.65 13.52
CA THR A 54 15.30 -19.19 14.88
C THR A 54 13.94 -19.90 15.05
N LYS A 55 14.01 -21.22 14.90
CA LYS A 55 13.25 -22.26 15.62
C LYS A 55 11.75 -22.51 15.33
N GLU A 56 11.48 -23.82 15.35
CA GLU A 56 10.20 -24.55 15.50
C GLU A 56 9.36 -24.81 14.23
N PHE A 57 9.47 -26.05 13.72
CA PHE A 57 8.68 -26.67 12.64
C PHE A 57 7.26 -27.12 13.07
N ASN A 58 6.60 -26.41 13.99
CA ASN A 58 5.22 -26.73 14.44
C ASN A 58 4.37 -25.48 14.73
N LYS A 59 4.51 -24.40 13.95
CA LYS A 59 3.73 -23.17 14.15
C LYS A 59 2.55 -23.07 13.20
N VAL A 60 1.39 -22.75 13.77
CA VAL A 60 0.24 -22.13 13.10
C VAL A 60 0.77 -21.12 12.08
N ASP A 61 0.21 -21.09 10.86
CA ASP A 61 0.60 -20.11 9.84
C ASP A 61 0.29 -18.69 10.35
N THR A 62 1.31 -18.00 10.88
CA THR A 62 1.20 -16.63 11.41
C THR A 62 1.62 -15.59 10.39
N ARG A 63 1.85 -15.97 9.13
CA ARG A 63 2.41 -15.05 8.13
C ARG A 63 1.49 -13.89 7.82
N ASP A 64 0.17 -14.11 7.81
CA ASP A 64 -0.80 -13.04 7.64
C ASP A 64 -0.78 -12.05 8.81
N ARG A 65 -0.71 -12.55 10.05
CA ARG A 65 -0.50 -11.72 11.24
C ARG A 65 0.79 -10.91 11.13
N ASP A 66 1.90 -11.54 10.78
CA ASP A 66 3.22 -10.90 10.77
C ASP A 66 3.29 -9.81 9.68
N LEU A 67 2.70 -10.05 8.50
CA LEU A 67 2.55 -9.03 7.45
C LEU A 67 1.66 -7.87 7.89
N MET A 68 0.57 -8.15 8.60
CA MET A 68 -0.31 -7.11 9.14
C MET A 68 0.40 -6.28 10.22
N GLU A 69 1.23 -6.93 11.06
CA GLU A 69 2.07 -6.26 12.04
C GLU A 69 3.16 -5.40 11.38
N GLN A 70 3.80 -5.88 10.31
CA GLN A 70 4.74 -5.09 9.49
C GLN A 70 4.06 -3.84 8.93
N SER A 71 2.88 -3.99 8.32
CA SER A 71 2.11 -2.84 7.82
C SER A 71 1.78 -1.84 8.92
N TYR A 72 1.47 -2.31 10.15
CA TYR A 72 1.18 -1.44 11.28
C TYR A 72 2.41 -0.64 11.71
N TRP A 73 3.55 -1.31 11.95
CA TRP A 73 4.76 -0.62 12.42
C TRP A 73 5.34 0.31 11.35
N GLN A 74 5.31 -0.07 10.08
CA GLN A 74 5.72 0.81 9.00
C GLN A 74 4.83 2.07 8.96
N ALA A 75 3.50 1.92 9.09
CA ALA A 75 2.58 3.05 9.16
C ALA A 75 2.85 3.95 10.38
N GLU A 76 3.16 3.36 11.53
CA GLU A 76 3.44 4.06 12.79
C GLU A 76 4.70 4.91 12.65
N TYR A 77 5.80 4.33 12.18
CA TYR A 77 7.08 5.03 12.03
C TYR A 77 7.03 6.08 10.91
N LEU A 78 6.38 5.79 9.77
CA LEU A 78 6.15 6.80 8.74
C LEU A 78 5.34 7.98 9.27
N SER A 79 4.27 7.71 10.02
CA SER A 79 3.39 8.77 10.54
C SER A 79 4.08 9.61 11.60
N LYS A 80 4.76 8.97 12.56
CA LYS A 80 5.29 9.65 13.76
C LYS A 80 6.72 10.15 13.60
N GLN A 81 7.56 9.51 12.80
CA GLN A 81 8.97 9.89 12.68
C GLN A 81 9.25 10.58 11.35
N THR A 82 8.81 9.99 10.24
CA THR A 82 9.11 10.53 8.91
C THR A 82 8.25 11.75 8.59
N PHE A 83 6.93 11.62 8.62
CA PHE A 83 6.04 12.68 8.16
C PHE A 83 5.84 13.82 9.14
N GLN A 84 6.12 13.61 10.43
CA GLN A 84 6.21 14.73 11.37
C GLN A 84 7.41 15.62 11.06
N LYS A 85 8.53 15.03 10.61
CA LYS A 85 9.77 15.75 10.37
C LYS A 85 9.85 16.36 8.97
N TYR A 86 9.54 15.61 7.92
CA TYR A 86 9.87 16.01 6.55
C TYR A 86 8.68 16.48 5.71
N ALA A 87 7.44 16.12 6.05
CA ALA A 87 6.30 16.43 5.18
C ALA A 87 6.07 17.94 4.98
N ASN A 88 6.37 18.75 6.00
CA ASN A 88 6.23 20.22 5.91
C ASN A 88 7.45 20.89 5.25
N GLU A 89 8.60 20.20 5.22
CA GLU A 89 9.85 20.67 4.61
C GLU A 89 9.84 20.48 3.08
N VAL A 90 8.99 19.57 2.56
CA VAL A 90 8.76 19.39 1.13
C VAL A 90 8.22 20.70 0.54
N LYS A 91 8.87 21.23 -0.49
CA LYS A 91 8.52 22.52 -1.08
C LYS A 91 7.32 22.42 -2.02
N ASN A 92 7.24 21.34 -2.77
CA ASN A 92 6.16 21.09 -3.72
C ASN A 92 4.81 20.86 -3.00
N SER A 93 3.84 21.74 -3.24
CA SER A 93 2.52 21.69 -2.62
C SER A 93 1.71 20.46 -3.00
N ASP A 94 1.82 19.99 -4.24
CA ASP A 94 1.09 18.83 -4.72
C ASP A 94 1.61 17.56 -4.05
N LEU A 95 2.94 17.45 -3.89
CA LEU A 95 3.55 16.34 -3.16
C LEU A 95 3.14 16.35 -1.68
N ARG A 96 2.97 17.52 -1.05
CA ARG A 96 2.40 17.63 0.30
C ARG A 96 0.93 17.20 0.34
N ASN A 97 0.13 17.55 -0.67
CA ASN A 97 -1.27 17.14 -0.77
C ASN A 97 -1.39 15.61 -0.94
N LEU A 98 -0.57 15.00 -1.80
CA LEU A 98 -0.51 13.53 -1.93
C LEU A 98 -0.10 12.86 -0.60
N THR A 99 0.84 13.47 0.12
CA THR A 99 1.25 13.00 1.45
C THR A 99 0.09 13.04 2.46
N ALA A 100 -0.81 14.02 2.37
CA ALA A 100 -1.99 14.08 3.23
C ALA A 100 -2.97 12.91 2.96
N SER A 101 -3.17 12.56 1.68
CA SER A 101 -3.96 11.36 1.30
C SER A 101 -3.34 10.07 1.84
N LEU A 102 -2.01 9.95 1.77
CA LEU A 102 -1.28 8.84 2.38
C LEU A 102 -1.47 8.78 3.89
N LYS A 103 -1.31 9.90 4.60
CA LYS A 103 -1.52 9.99 6.06
C LYS A 103 -2.91 9.50 6.47
N SER A 104 -3.95 9.81 5.69
CA SER A 104 -5.30 9.29 5.94
C SER A 104 -5.34 7.76 5.92
N THR A 105 -4.74 7.15 4.90
CA THR A 105 -4.64 5.69 4.78
C THR A 105 -3.79 5.07 5.91
N LEU A 106 -2.69 5.71 6.29
CA LEU A 106 -1.88 5.26 7.44
C LEU A 106 -2.66 5.32 8.74
N ASN A 107 -3.47 6.36 8.97
CA ASN A 107 -4.31 6.46 10.16
C ASN A 107 -5.37 5.35 10.22
N GLU A 108 -5.90 4.91 9.07
CA GLU A 108 -6.77 3.73 9.03
C GLU A 108 -6.04 2.45 9.46
N ILE A 109 -4.79 2.27 9.04
CA ILE A 109 -3.92 1.18 9.49
C ILE A 109 -3.69 1.26 11.00
N LEU A 110 -3.35 2.44 11.51
CA LEU A 110 -3.06 2.63 12.93
C LEU A 110 -4.29 2.46 13.83
N GLY A 111 -5.48 2.83 13.35
CA GLY A 111 -6.72 2.70 14.10
C GLY A 111 -7.34 1.32 13.96
N SER A 112 -7.78 0.97 12.74
CA SER A 112 -8.51 -0.27 12.46
C SER A 112 -7.60 -1.48 12.39
N GLY A 113 -6.40 -1.34 11.81
CA GLY A 113 -5.42 -2.42 11.75
C GLY A 113 -4.97 -2.85 13.15
N LYS A 114 -4.70 -1.89 14.05
CA LYS A 114 -4.41 -2.17 15.47
C LYS A 114 -5.53 -2.98 16.14
N LYS A 115 -6.77 -2.55 15.98
CA LYS A 115 -7.93 -3.24 16.59
C LYS A 115 -8.03 -4.68 16.11
N LEU A 116 -7.81 -4.93 14.81
CA LEU A 116 -7.85 -6.27 14.24
C LEU A 116 -6.67 -7.14 14.71
N LEU A 117 -5.46 -6.58 14.80
CA LEU A 117 -4.30 -7.25 15.39
C LEU A 117 -4.57 -7.68 16.85
N GLU A 118 -5.19 -6.82 17.63
CA GLU A 118 -5.56 -7.10 19.03
C GLU A 118 -6.75 -8.08 19.14
N SER A 119 -7.80 -7.92 18.33
CA SER A 119 -9.04 -8.70 18.46
C SER A 119 -8.95 -10.08 17.80
N GLU A 120 -8.40 -10.16 16.60
CA GLU A 120 -8.38 -11.39 15.78
C GLU A 120 -7.09 -12.18 16.00
N TYR A 121 -5.95 -11.50 16.10
CA TYR A 121 -4.64 -12.15 16.23
C TYR A 121 -4.06 -12.14 17.65
N LYS A 122 -4.74 -11.49 18.61
CA LYS A 122 -4.31 -11.36 20.01
C LYS A 122 -2.91 -10.76 20.18
N VAL A 123 -2.47 -9.95 19.22
CA VAL A 123 -1.20 -9.21 19.28
C VAL A 123 -1.39 -7.97 20.16
N LYS A 124 -0.57 -7.83 21.20
CA LYS A 124 -0.56 -6.62 22.03
C LYS A 124 0.45 -5.62 21.49
N LEU A 125 -0.04 -4.54 20.91
CA LEU A 125 0.79 -3.47 20.34
C LEU A 125 1.13 -2.37 21.37
N SER A 126 0.65 -2.49 22.62
CA SER A 126 0.95 -1.54 23.69
C SER A 126 2.33 -1.80 24.32
N GLY A 127 3.24 -0.83 24.12
CA GLY A 127 4.45 -0.70 24.95
C GLY A 127 5.68 -1.49 24.50
N SER A 128 5.75 -1.95 23.25
CA SER A 128 6.85 -2.82 22.83
C SER A 128 7.25 -2.58 21.37
N GLU A 129 8.32 -1.80 21.19
CA GLU A 129 9.34 -2.04 20.15
C GLU A 129 10.04 -3.41 20.32
N LYS A 130 9.52 -4.33 21.15
CA LYS A 130 10.16 -5.58 21.55
C LYS A 130 9.88 -6.74 20.59
N THR A 131 9.06 -6.55 19.56
CA THR A 131 8.95 -7.55 18.49
C THR A 131 10.08 -7.34 17.49
N GLY A 132 10.64 -8.43 16.96
CA GLY A 132 11.68 -8.33 15.92
C GLY A 132 11.17 -7.61 14.67
N ILE A 133 9.85 -7.68 14.41
CA ILE A 133 9.18 -6.95 13.34
C ILE A 133 9.24 -5.43 13.59
N ALA A 134 8.84 -4.97 14.78
CA ALA A 134 8.91 -3.54 15.13
C ALA A 134 10.34 -3.00 15.00
N ALA A 135 11.33 -3.74 15.52
CA ALA A 135 12.74 -3.34 15.41
C ALA A 135 13.22 -3.25 13.94
N THR A 136 12.83 -4.21 13.10
CA THR A 136 13.19 -4.21 11.67
C THR A 136 12.57 -3.04 10.92
N GLU A 137 11.28 -2.75 11.16
CA GLU A 137 10.59 -1.61 10.56
C GLU A 137 11.16 -0.28 11.06
N LYS A 138 11.56 -0.21 12.34
CA LYS A 138 12.25 0.96 12.90
C LYS A 138 13.58 1.23 12.20
N THR A 139 14.44 0.23 12.07
CA THR A 139 15.72 0.37 11.36
C THR A 139 15.52 0.75 9.90
N THR A 140 14.49 0.21 9.25
CA THR A 140 14.12 0.59 7.88
C THR A 140 13.70 2.06 7.82
N ASN A 141 12.91 2.54 8.78
CA ASN A 141 12.51 3.93 8.88
C ASN A 141 13.67 4.87 9.19
N GLU A 142 14.60 4.48 10.05
CA GLU A 142 15.82 5.24 10.35
C GLU A 142 16.67 5.45 9.09
N LYS A 143 16.84 4.40 8.27
CA LYS A 143 17.52 4.51 6.97
C LYS A 143 16.80 5.42 6.00
N LEU A 144 15.47 5.35 5.96
CA LEU A 144 14.65 6.28 5.17
C LEU A 144 14.89 7.72 5.62
N ASN A 145 14.80 8.00 6.93
CA ASN A 145 14.97 9.34 7.47
C ASN A 145 16.38 9.88 7.24
N ALA A 146 17.42 9.03 7.28
CA ALA A 146 18.77 9.42 6.91
C ALA A 146 18.85 9.92 5.46
N LYS A 147 18.27 9.17 4.50
CA LYS A 147 18.23 9.61 3.09
C LYS A 147 17.46 10.91 2.90
N LEU A 148 16.35 11.09 3.62
CA LEU A 148 15.56 12.32 3.58
C LEU A 148 16.32 13.50 4.18
N GLU A 149 17.06 13.27 5.25
CA GLU A 149 17.96 14.28 5.83
C GLU A 149 19.03 14.70 4.84
N ASP A 150 19.70 13.75 4.20
CA ASP A 150 20.70 14.02 3.17
C ASP A 150 20.08 14.84 2.03
N GLY A 151 18.89 14.44 1.56
CA GLY A 151 18.14 15.18 0.55
C GLY A 151 17.78 16.60 0.99
N ARG A 152 17.45 16.81 2.27
CA ARG A 152 17.19 18.14 2.84
C ARG A 152 18.45 18.99 2.83
N LEU A 153 19.57 18.44 3.27
CA LEU A 153 20.87 19.14 3.32
C LEU A 153 21.41 19.46 1.94
N SER A 154 21.19 18.59 0.94
CA SER A 154 21.61 18.78 -0.45
C SER A 154 20.63 19.60 -1.30
N GLY A 155 19.50 20.02 -0.74
CA GLY A 155 18.45 20.76 -1.47
C GLY A 155 17.64 19.91 -2.46
N THR A 156 17.74 18.58 -2.41
CA THR A 156 17.00 17.64 -3.26
C THR A 156 15.89 16.90 -2.52
N LEU A 157 15.39 17.45 -1.41
CA LEU A 157 14.42 16.78 -0.54
C LEU A 157 13.19 16.29 -1.32
N ASP A 158 12.55 17.14 -2.11
CA ASP A 158 11.32 16.78 -2.84
C ASP A 158 11.53 15.55 -3.75
N ARG A 159 12.68 15.47 -4.42
CA ARG A 159 13.05 14.33 -5.28
C ARG A 159 13.25 13.05 -4.49
N VAL A 160 14.01 13.14 -3.40
CA VAL A 160 14.30 11.99 -2.52
C VAL A 160 13.02 11.54 -1.82
N PHE A 161 12.23 12.49 -1.33
CA PHE A 161 10.93 12.24 -0.71
C PHE A 161 10.00 11.51 -1.67
N LEU A 162 9.82 12.02 -2.90
CA LEU A 162 9.01 11.35 -3.91
C LEU A 162 9.45 9.90 -4.11
N ARG A 163 10.75 9.67 -4.41
CA ARG A 163 11.27 8.34 -4.68
C ARG A 163 11.10 7.39 -3.49
N GLU A 164 11.54 7.81 -2.31
CA GLU A 164 11.57 6.93 -1.15
C GLU A 164 10.17 6.69 -0.61
N ILE A 165 9.28 7.68 -0.60
CA ILE A 165 7.89 7.48 -0.15
C ILE A 165 7.10 6.61 -1.14
N THR A 166 7.33 6.73 -2.45
CA THR A 166 6.77 5.77 -3.44
C THR A 166 7.16 4.33 -3.11
N LEU A 167 8.44 4.10 -2.74
CA LEU A 167 8.91 2.78 -2.32
C LEU A 167 8.22 2.31 -1.03
N GLN A 168 8.03 3.19 -0.05
CA GLN A 168 7.34 2.86 1.20
C GLN A 168 5.87 2.47 0.96
N ILE A 169 5.17 3.17 0.04
CA ILE A 169 3.82 2.80 -0.38
C ILE A 169 3.81 1.41 -1.01
N ALA A 170 4.79 1.08 -1.85
CA ALA A 170 4.90 -0.23 -2.47
C ALA A 170 5.08 -1.36 -1.43
N TYR A 171 5.87 -1.15 -0.39
CA TYR A 171 5.99 -2.12 0.71
C TYR A 171 4.68 -2.30 1.48
N LEU A 172 4.01 -1.21 1.86
CA LEU A 172 2.71 -1.28 2.53
C LEU A 172 1.69 -2.06 1.69
N ARG A 173 1.65 -1.83 0.38
CA ARG A 173 0.79 -2.58 -0.55
C ARG A 173 1.12 -4.06 -0.55
N ALA A 174 2.41 -4.41 -0.63
CA ALA A 174 2.84 -5.80 -0.68
C ALA A 174 2.53 -6.54 0.62
N TYR A 175 2.71 -5.91 1.78
CA TYR A 175 2.30 -6.46 3.06
C TYR A 175 0.80 -6.76 3.09
N ASN A 176 -0.04 -5.77 2.74
CA ASN A 176 -1.50 -5.93 2.78
C ASN A 176 -2.02 -6.91 1.71
N SER A 177 -1.47 -6.92 0.50
CA SER A 177 -1.80 -7.93 -0.52
C SER A 177 -1.43 -9.33 -0.02
N GLY A 178 -0.29 -9.46 0.66
CA GLY A 178 0.13 -10.72 1.24
C GLY A 178 -0.80 -11.20 2.36
N VAL A 179 -1.40 -10.29 3.12
CA VAL A 179 -2.47 -10.60 4.09
C VAL A 179 -3.72 -11.10 3.35
N VAL A 180 -4.16 -10.43 2.29
CA VAL A 180 -5.35 -10.80 1.49
C VAL A 180 -5.27 -12.24 0.97
N GLU A 181 -4.09 -12.64 0.48
CA GLU A 181 -3.84 -13.98 -0.06
C GLU A 181 -3.87 -15.10 0.99
N ARG A 182 -3.48 -14.79 2.22
CA ARG A 182 -3.15 -15.80 3.25
C ARG A 182 -4.21 -15.92 4.33
N THR A 183 -4.84 -14.82 4.70
CA THR A 183 -5.76 -14.82 5.82
C THR A 183 -7.05 -15.55 5.48
N LYS A 184 -7.54 -16.35 6.44
CA LYS A 184 -8.87 -16.95 6.40
C LYS A 184 -9.91 -16.09 7.13
N ASN A 185 -9.48 -15.03 7.83
CA ASN A 185 -10.38 -14.15 8.56
C ASN A 185 -10.98 -13.11 7.61
N VAL A 186 -12.29 -13.21 7.38
CA VAL A 186 -13.01 -12.34 6.43
C VAL A 186 -12.88 -10.85 6.79
N LYS A 187 -12.89 -10.49 8.08
CA LYS A 187 -12.74 -9.09 8.50
C LYS A 187 -11.37 -8.54 8.17
N VAL A 188 -10.33 -9.33 8.45
CA VAL A 188 -8.94 -8.97 8.14
C VAL A 188 -8.74 -8.88 6.63
N GLN A 189 -9.27 -9.84 5.88
CA GLN A 189 -9.17 -9.84 4.42
C GLN A 189 -9.83 -8.60 3.80
N GLN A 190 -11.04 -8.25 4.23
CA GLN A 190 -11.75 -7.07 3.75
C GLN A 190 -11.01 -5.77 4.08
N PHE A 191 -10.49 -5.67 5.30
CA PHE A 191 -9.66 -4.54 5.70
C PHE A 191 -8.40 -4.42 4.83
N ALA A 192 -7.62 -5.50 4.71
CA ALA A 192 -6.39 -5.50 3.92
C ALA A 192 -6.64 -5.21 2.44
N LYS A 193 -7.76 -5.69 1.88
CA LYS A 193 -8.18 -5.38 0.51
C LYS A 193 -8.46 -3.88 0.34
N LYS A 194 -9.23 -3.28 1.25
CA LYS A 194 -9.51 -1.83 1.24
C LYS A 194 -8.21 -1.01 1.30
N ILE A 195 -7.30 -1.36 2.20
CA ILE A 195 -6.01 -0.68 2.32
C ILE A 195 -5.18 -0.84 1.04
N THR A 196 -5.15 -2.02 0.44
CA THR A 196 -4.42 -2.28 -0.82
C THR A 196 -4.97 -1.41 -1.97
N GLU A 197 -6.28 -1.28 -2.09
CA GLU A 197 -6.94 -0.42 -3.10
C GLU A 197 -6.62 1.07 -2.89
N ASN A 198 -6.72 1.54 -1.64
CA ASN A 198 -6.37 2.92 -1.30
C ASN A 198 -4.90 3.23 -1.62
N LEU A 199 -4.00 2.34 -1.21
CA LEU A 199 -2.57 2.51 -1.46
C LEU A 199 -2.21 2.37 -2.93
N GLU A 200 -2.92 1.57 -3.74
CA GLU A 200 -2.71 1.51 -5.19
C GLU A 200 -2.99 2.86 -5.84
N ASN A 201 -4.14 3.47 -5.52
CA ASN A 201 -4.49 4.78 -6.05
C ASN A 201 -3.44 5.84 -5.67
N ILE A 202 -2.99 5.84 -4.42
CA ILE A 202 -1.96 6.76 -3.94
C ILE A 202 -0.60 6.45 -4.59
N TYR A 203 -0.26 5.17 -4.75
CA TYR A 203 0.97 4.75 -5.43
C TYR A 203 1.03 5.30 -6.85
N GLN A 204 -0.04 5.17 -7.63
CA GLN A 204 -0.07 5.69 -9.00
C GLN A 204 0.11 7.21 -9.02
N GLN A 205 -0.53 7.93 -8.10
CA GLN A 205 -0.36 9.39 -7.98
C GLN A 205 1.08 9.81 -7.66
N PHE A 206 1.77 9.07 -6.80
CA PHE A 206 3.17 9.29 -6.48
C PHE A 206 4.11 8.84 -7.60
N HIS A 207 3.85 7.70 -8.23
CA HIS A 207 4.67 7.14 -9.30
C HIS A 207 4.62 7.99 -10.56
N ASP A 208 3.43 8.42 -10.96
CA ASP A 208 3.21 9.23 -12.16
C ASP A 208 3.41 10.72 -11.91
N PHE A 209 3.85 11.08 -10.69
CA PHE A 209 4.09 12.45 -10.33
C PHE A 209 5.15 13.08 -11.23
N LYS A 210 4.72 14.04 -12.05
CA LYS A 210 5.59 14.87 -12.88
C LYS A 210 5.53 16.28 -12.34
N SER A 211 6.63 16.74 -11.77
CA SER A 211 6.78 18.15 -11.42
C SER A 211 7.75 18.83 -12.37
N PRO A 212 7.42 20.03 -12.88
CA PRO A 212 8.37 20.85 -13.63
C PRO A 212 9.55 21.35 -12.77
N THR A 213 9.48 21.21 -11.44
CA THR A 213 10.40 21.79 -10.46
C THR A 213 11.19 20.75 -9.64
N ILE A 214 11.12 19.45 -9.97
CA ILE A 214 11.88 18.37 -9.33
C ILE A 214 12.78 17.65 -10.33
#